data_AF-A0A7V9JTC5-F1
#
_entry.id   AF-A0A7V9JTC5-F1
#
_cell.length_a   1.000
_cell.length_b   1.000
_cell.length_c   1.000
_cell.angle_alpha   90.00
_cell.angle_beta   90.00
_cell.angle_gamma   90.00
#
_symmetry.space_group_name_H-M   'P 1'
#
loop_
_entity.id
_entity.type
_entity.pdbx_description
1 polymer ?
#
loop_
_entity_poly.entity_id
_entity_poly.type
_entity_poly.pdbx_seq_one_letter_code
_entity_poly.pdbx_strand_id
1 'polypeptide(L)'
;MTLLLPQERTRADEVFPGPPDGAVAAFTPPSYWWVAVDGVERYRVVVEDASGRSVLDEEVAGNLLVPRTPLPPGAYRWNLYADDRERGWWSFTIPSGAPERIVPTAAEIFACIPGRHPRHIYDPQDLPPLVAAHPERVAALRR
;
A
#
# COMPACT_ATOMS: atom_id res chain seq x y z
N MET A 1 -21.93 8.64 22.12
CA MET A 1 -20.99 7.56 22.52
C MET A 1 -20.49 6.94 21.23
N THR A 2 -19.22 7.15 20.89
CA THR A 2 -18.62 6.47 19.74
C THR A 2 -18.48 4.99 20.06
N LEU A 3 -18.91 4.13 19.15
CA LEU A 3 -18.83 2.68 19.32
C LEU A 3 -17.43 2.19 18.92
N LEU A 4 -16.94 1.10 19.50
CA LEU A 4 -15.64 0.54 19.15
C LEU A 4 -15.70 -0.17 17.80
N LEU A 5 -14.75 0.11 16.92
CA LEU A 5 -14.48 -0.66 15.71
C LEU A 5 -13.49 -1.78 16.06
N PRO A 6 -13.93 -3.05 16.17
CA PRO A 6 -13.09 -4.12 16.69
C PRO A 6 -11.91 -4.38 15.75
N GLN A 7 -10.71 -4.39 16.32
CA GLN A 7 -9.45 -4.76 15.68
C GLN A 7 -8.67 -5.63 16.66
N GLU A 8 -9.09 -6.88 16.81
CA GLU A 8 -8.50 -7.82 17.76
C GLU A 8 -7.55 -8.76 17.05
N ARG A 9 -6.33 -8.92 17.60
CA ARG A 9 -5.38 -9.87 17.07
C ARG A 9 -5.67 -11.24 17.68
N THR A 10 -6.10 -12.19 16.87
CA THR A 10 -6.44 -13.54 17.34
C THR A 10 -5.25 -14.50 17.25
N ARG A 11 -4.30 -14.22 16.35
CA ARG A 11 -3.07 -14.99 16.18
C ARG A 11 -1.87 -14.09 15.93
N ALA A 12 -0.68 -14.56 16.33
CA ALA A 12 0.56 -13.77 16.20
C ALA A 12 0.99 -13.54 14.73
N ASP A 13 0.62 -14.45 13.84
CA ASP A 13 0.90 -14.42 12.40
C ASP A 13 -0.18 -13.67 11.60
N GLU A 14 -1.22 -13.17 12.26
CA GLU A 14 -2.29 -12.43 11.61
C GLU A 14 -1.79 -11.06 11.12
N VAL A 15 -2.11 -10.74 9.86
CA VAL A 15 -2.00 -9.38 9.34
C VAL A 15 -2.89 -8.50 10.20
N PHE A 16 -2.27 -7.59 10.91
CA PHE A 16 -2.92 -6.72 11.89
C PHE A 16 -2.69 -5.27 11.50
N PRO A 17 -3.49 -4.31 11.99
CA PRO A 17 -3.46 -2.98 11.43
C PRO A 17 -2.08 -2.35 11.45
N GLY A 18 -1.79 -1.61 10.40
CA GLY A 18 -0.51 -0.99 10.15
C GLY A 18 -0.68 0.47 9.73
N PRO A 19 0.26 1.36 10.10
CA PRO A 19 1.39 1.13 11.00
C PRO A 19 0.94 0.81 12.45
N PRO A 20 1.54 -0.17 13.15
CA PRO A 20 1.17 -0.46 14.54
C PRO A 20 1.54 0.69 15.48
N ASP A 21 0.92 0.73 16.66
CA ASP A 21 1.22 1.78 17.66
C ASP A 21 2.72 1.80 18.03
N GLY A 22 3.31 2.99 18.00
CA GLY A 22 4.74 3.21 18.22
C GLY A 22 5.65 2.83 17.04
N ALA A 23 5.10 2.54 15.85
CA ALA A 23 5.91 2.16 14.71
C ALA A 23 6.87 3.25 14.23
N VAL A 24 7.98 2.82 13.62
CA VAL A 24 8.85 3.66 12.79
C VAL A 24 8.62 3.25 11.33
N ALA A 25 8.13 4.16 10.50
CA ALA A 25 7.84 3.89 9.10
C ALA A 25 9.15 3.69 8.31
N ALA A 26 9.18 2.66 7.48
CA ALA A 26 10.35 2.33 6.65
C ALA A 26 10.44 3.20 5.37
N PHE A 27 9.36 3.84 4.97
CA PHE A 27 9.24 4.70 3.78
C PHE A 27 8.08 5.69 3.97
N THR A 28 8.01 6.70 3.10
CA THR A 28 6.92 7.69 3.08
C THR A 28 6.27 7.79 1.69
N PRO A 29 4.94 7.94 1.59
CA PRO A 29 3.97 7.78 2.68
C PRO A 29 3.87 6.31 3.13
N PRO A 30 3.52 6.06 4.40
CA PRO A 30 3.18 4.71 4.84
C PRO A 30 1.87 4.26 4.19
N SER A 31 1.73 2.95 3.97
CA SER A 31 0.43 2.34 3.69
C SER A 31 -0.30 2.07 5.00
N TYR A 32 -1.63 2.18 4.97
CA TYR A 32 -2.49 1.87 6.11
C TYR A 32 -3.33 0.65 5.77
N TRP A 33 -3.34 -0.35 6.63
CA TRP A 33 -4.17 -1.54 6.45
C TRP A 33 -4.77 -1.96 7.77
N TRP A 34 -5.86 -2.72 7.72
CA TRP A 34 -6.58 -3.18 8.91
C TRP A 34 -7.30 -4.51 8.66
N VAL A 35 -7.87 -5.07 9.72
CA VAL A 35 -8.73 -6.25 9.62
C VAL A 35 -10.10 -5.79 9.12
N ALA A 36 -10.56 -6.37 8.02
CA ALA A 36 -11.90 -6.11 7.51
C ALA A 36 -12.95 -6.53 8.54
N VAL A 37 -14.00 -5.73 8.69
CA VAL A 37 -15.08 -5.93 9.64
C VAL A 37 -16.31 -6.34 8.85
N ASP A 38 -16.91 -7.45 9.24
CA ASP A 38 -18.06 -8.01 8.54
C ASP A 38 -19.21 -6.98 8.51
N GLY A 39 -19.82 -6.80 7.33
CA GLY A 39 -20.85 -5.79 7.09
C GLY A 39 -20.36 -4.34 6.92
N VAL A 40 -19.05 -4.07 6.93
CA VAL A 40 -18.48 -2.74 6.64
C VAL A 40 -17.92 -2.70 5.22
N GLU A 41 -18.49 -1.82 4.39
CA GLU A 41 -18.05 -1.65 3.00
C GLU A 41 -17.01 -0.53 2.82
N ARG A 42 -17.04 0.48 3.70
CA ARG A 42 -16.22 1.68 3.61
C ARG A 42 -15.63 2.04 4.95
N TYR A 43 -14.41 2.57 4.89
CA TYR A 43 -13.69 3.07 6.04
C TYR A 43 -13.18 4.47 5.75
N ARG A 44 -13.15 5.29 6.79
CA ARG A 44 -12.47 6.59 6.78
C ARG A 44 -11.19 6.50 7.59
N VAL A 45 -10.06 6.82 6.97
CA VAL A 45 -8.74 6.85 7.60
C VAL A 45 -8.38 8.31 7.83
N VAL A 46 -8.04 8.65 9.07
CA VAL A 46 -7.56 9.99 9.44
C VAL A 46 -6.16 9.89 9.97
N VAL A 47 -5.27 10.77 9.52
CA VAL A 47 -3.89 10.91 10.01
C VAL A 47 -3.67 12.35 10.42
N GLU A 48 -3.11 12.53 11.61
CA GLU A 48 -2.75 13.83 12.14
C GLU A 48 -1.25 13.93 12.37
N ASP A 49 -0.70 15.12 12.14
CA ASP A 49 0.67 15.45 12.53
C ASP A 49 0.78 15.71 14.05
N ALA A 50 2.00 15.95 14.54
CA ALA A 50 2.28 16.20 15.94
C ALA A 50 1.53 17.42 16.55
N SER A 51 1.01 18.33 15.71
CA SER A 51 0.19 19.47 16.16
C SER A 51 -1.29 19.14 16.28
N GLY A 52 -1.71 17.93 15.90
CA GLY A 52 -3.11 17.51 15.83
C GLY A 52 -3.82 18.00 14.57
N ARG A 53 -3.09 18.52 13.57
CA ARG A 53 -3.67 18.89 12.28
C ARG A 53 -3.82 17.65 11.41
N SER A 54 -5.02 17.46 10.85
CA SER A 54 -5.26 16.41 9.85
C SER A 54 -4.41 16.65 8.59
N VAL A 55 -3.57 15.69 8.26
CA VAL A 55 -2.74 15.66 7.05
C VAL A 55 -3.22 14.63 6.03
N LEU A 56 -4.10 13.72 6.44
CA LEU A 56 -4.82 12.79 5.59
C LEU A 56 -6.20 12.53 6.18
N ASP A 57 -7.23 12.54 5.33
CA ASP A 57 -8.60 12.24 5.69
C ASP A 57 -9.31 11.67 4.46
N GLU A 58 -9.28 10.35 4.32
CA GLU A 58 -9.73 9.66 3.11
C GLU A 58 -10.71 8.53 3.41
N GLU A 59 -11.75 8.41 2.58
CA GLU A 59 -12.65 7.27 2.54
C GLU A 59 -12.19 6.26 1.48
N VAL A 60 -12.12 4.99 1.86
CA VAL A 60 -11.72 3.90 0.95
C VAL A 60 -12.62 2.69 1.12
N ALA A 61 -12.85 1.99 0.01
CA ALA A 61 -13.50 0.69 0.01
C ALA A 61 -12.49 -0.42 0.30
N GLY A 62 -12.87 -1.41 1.10
CA GLY A 62 -11.97 -2.47 1.54
C GLY A 62 -11.02 -2.04 2.65
N ASN A 63 -9.96 -2.81 2.90
CA ASN A 63 -9.17 -2.73 4.13
C ASN A 63 -7.71 -2.26 3.96
N LEU A 64 -7.45 -1.50 2.90
CA LEU A 64 -6.13 -1.00 2.55
C LEU A 64 -6.23 0.41 1.95
N LEU A 65 -5.45 1.34 2.48
CA LEU A 65 -5.19 2.64 1.90
C LEU A 65 -3.70 2.78 1.56
N VAL A 66 -3.41 3.16 0.32
CA VAL A 66 -2.04 3.44 -0.15
C VAL A 66 -1.99 4.91 -0.61
N PRO A 67 -1.65 5.85 0.28
CA PRO A 67 -1.55 7.25 -0.07
C PRO A 67 -0.43 7.47 -1.09
N ARG A 68 -0.54 8.57 -1.85
CA ARG A 68 0.46 8.94 -2.87
C ARG A 68 1.25 10.20 -2.53
N THR A 69 0.86 10.92 -1.49
CA THR A 69 1.51 12.16 -1.07
C THR A 69 2.50 11.83 0.06
N PRO A 70 3.82 11.99 -0.15
CA PRO A 70 4.80 11.82 0.92
C PRO A 70 4.50 12.74 2.10
N LEU A 71 4.59 12.16 3.30
CA LEU A 71 4.57 12.89 4.55
C LEU A 71 6.02 13.24 4.96
N PRO A 72 6.30 14.49 5.39
CA PRO A 72 7.62 14.86 5.90
C PRO A 72 8.05 14.02 7.11
N PRO A 73 9.36 13.96 7.43
CA PRO A 73 9.84 13.37 8.69
C PRO A 73 9.15 14.01 9.90
N GLY A 74 8.74 13.19 10.86
CA GLY A 74 7.99 13.69 12.02
C GLY A 74 7.22 12.61 12.77
N ALA A 75 6.52 13.04 13.83
CA ALA A 75 5.59 12.21 14.59
C ALA A 75 4.17 12.42 14.08
N TYR A 76 3.42 11.32 14.02
CA TYR A 76 2.06 11.28 13.49
C TYR A 76 1.21 10.33 14.34
N ARG A 77 -0.11 10.48 14.20
CA ARG A 77 -1.07 9.49 14.70
C ARG A 77 -2.14 9.23 13.66
N TRP A 78 -2.74 8.05 13.69
CA TRP A 78 -3.81 7.68 12.76
C TRP A 78 -4.94 6.94 13.46
N ASN A 79 -6.15 7.10 12.95
CA ASN A 79 -7.36 6.42 13.42
C ASN A 79 -8.18 5.93 12.22
N LEU A 80 -8.99 4.93 12.49
CA LEU A 80 -9.85 4.25 11.54
C LEU A 80 -11.30 4.38 12.00
N TYR A 81 -12.16 4.83 11.10
CA TYR A 81 -13.57 5.01 11.33
C TYR A 81 -14.38 4.19 10.34
N ALA A 82 -15.54 3.71 10.77
CA ALA A 82 -16.56 3.14 9.91
C ALA A 82 -17.91 3.32 10.58
N ASP A 83 -18.90 3.86 9.86
CA ASP A 83 -20.19 4.26 10.44
C ASP A 83 -19.98 5.20 11.64
N ASP A 84 -20.66 4.95 12.76
CA ASP A 84 -20.49 5.65 14.04
C ASP A 84 -19.43 5.00 14.96
N ARG A 85 -18.54 4.16 14.40
CA ARG A 85 -17.49 3.44 15.12
C ARG A 85 -16.10 3.98 14.83
N GLU A 86 -15.22 3.88 15.82
CA GLU A 86 -13.78 4.16 15.66
C GLU A 86 -12.91 3.09 16.32
N ARG A 87 -11.71 2.90 15.79
CA ARG A 87 -10.70 1.99 16.35
C ARG A 87 -9.98 2.61 17.55
N GLY A 88 -9.72 3.92 17.48
CA GLY A 88 -8.85 4.66 18.40
C GLY A 88 -7.53 5.06 17.72
N TRP A 89 -6.78 5.97 18.33
CA TRP A 89 -5.56 6.53 17.76
C TRP A 89 -4.34 5.63 18.00
N TRP A 90 -3.50 5.45 16.98
CA TRP A 90 -2.15 4.87 17.10
C TRP A 90 -1.10 5.83 16.57
N SER A 91 0.04 5.88 17.24
CA SER A 91 1.14 6.75 16.90
C SER A 91 2.16 6.05 16.01
N PHE A 92 2.83 6.80 15.14
CA PHE A 92 3.99 6.34 14.41
C PHE A 92 4.94 7.51 14.12
N THR A 93 6.14 7.20 13.68
CA THR A 93 7.15 8.19 13.29
C THR A 93 7.67 7.93 11.89
N ILE A 94 7.98 8.99 11.16
CA ILE A 94 8.72 8.94 9.90
C ILE A 94 10.12 9.47 10.17
N PRO A 95 11.18 8.65 10.04
CA PRO A 95 12.54 9.08 10.30
C PRO A 95 13.01 10.07 9.24
N SER A 96 13.98 10.91 9.60
CA SER A 96 14.71 11.70 8.62
C SER A 96 15.40 10.77 7.62
N GLY A 97 15.24 11.05 6.32
CA GLY A 97 15.80 10.21 5.25
C GLY A 97 14.98 8.96 4.92
N ALA A 98 13.76 8.81 5.43
CA ALA A 98 12.84 7.78 4.94
C ALA A 98 12.68 7.91 3.41
N PRO A 99 12.90 6.84 2.63
CA PRO A 99 12.76 6.91 1.18
C PRO A 99 11.30 7.15 0.78
N GLU A 100 11.10 7.97 -0.26
CA GLU A 100 9.80 8.11 -0.89
C GLU A 100 9.45 6.87 -1.71
N ARG A 101 8.29 6.27 -1.46
CA ARG A 101 7.82 5.09 -2.20
C ARG A 101 6.38 5.27 -2.65
N ILE A 102 6.21 5.80 -3.85
CA ILE A 102 4.90 5.99 -4.46
C ILE A 102 4.54 4.75 -5.27
N VAL A 103 3.41 4.13 -4.91
CA VAL A 103 2.85 3.01 -5.68
C VAL A 103 2.09 3.59 -6.87
N PRO A 104 2.41 3.17 -8.12
CA PRO A 104 1.67 3.61 -9.29
C PRO A 104 0.26 3.02 -9.30
N THR A 105 -0.68 3.79 -9.84
CA THR A 105 -2.05 3.33 -10.04
C THR A 105 -2.12 2.27 -11.14
N ALA A 106 -3.17 1.45 -11.12
CA ALA A 106 -3.43 0.50 -12.20
C ALA A 106 -3.53 1.21 -13.58
N ALA A 107 -4.13 2.39 -13.64
CA ALA A 107 -4.24 3.18 -14.86
C ALA A 107 -2.87 3.62 -15.40
N GLU A 108 -1.97 4.10 -14.53
CA GLU A 108 -0.60 4.47 -14.90
C GLU A 108 0.19 3.24 -15.39
N ILE A 109 0.04 2.10 -14.71
CA ILE A 109 0.65 0.85 -15.17
C ILE A 109 0.09 0.43 -16.53
N PHE A 110 -1.23 0.46 -16.72
CA PHE A 110 -1.86 0.08 -17.99
C PHE A 110 -1.49 1.01 -19.15
N ALA A 111 -1.32 2.31 -18.90
CA ALA A 111 -0.87 3.26 -19.90
C ALA A 111 0.55 2.96 -20.41
N CYS A 112 1.40 2.39 -19.56
CA CYS A 112 2.78 2.02 -19.90
C CYS A 112 2.89 0.64 -20.57
N ILE A 113 1.85 -0.19 -20.53
CA ILE A 113 1.89 -1.55 -21.10
C ILE A 113 1.67 -1.48 -22.62
N PRO A 114 2.61 -1.99 -23.44
CA PRO A 114 2.45 -1.95 -24.88
C PRO A 114 1.26 -2.82 -25.34
N GLY A 115 0.53 -2.34 -26.34
CA GLY A 115 -0.61 -3.04 -26.96
C GLY A 115 -0.23 -4.25 -27.83
N ARG A 116 1.04 -4.65 -27.84
CA ARG A 116 1.59 -5.76 -28.65
C ARG A 116 2.01 -6.93 -27.75
N HIS A 117 2.03 -8.14 -28.31
CA HIS A 117 2.49 -9.36 -27.65
C HIS A 117 3.85 -9.84 -28.21
N PRO A 118 4.64 -10.61 -27.44
CA PRO A 118 4.48 -10.93 -26.01
C PRO A 118 4.71 -9.70 -25.12
N ARG A 119 4.21 -9.73 -23.88
CA ARG A 119 4.31 -8.60 -22.93
C ARG A 119 4.32 -8.97 -21.45
N HIS A 120 4.34 -10.27 -21.14
CA HIS A 120 4.35 -10.78 -19.77
C HIS A 120 5.74 -11.22 -19.31
N ILE A 121 6.49 -11.91 -20.18
CA ILE A 121 7.84 -12.43 -19.88
C ILE A 121 8.92 -11.68 -20.65
N TYR A 122 8.64 -11.34 -21.92
CA TYR A 122 9.56 -10.65 -22.82
C TYR A 122 8.84 -9.51 -23.52
N ASP A 123 9.52 -8.38 -23.69
CA ASP A 123 9.12 -7.37 -24.67
C ASP A 123 9.57 -7.82 -26.08
N PRO A 124 8.79 -7.56 -27.15
CA PRO A 124 9.20 -7.94 -28.50
C PRO A 124 10.53 -7.31 -28.94
N GLN A 125 10.90 -6.16 -28.39
CA GLN A 125 12.17 -5.49 -28.70
C GLN A 125 13.38 -6.21 -28.10
N ASP A 126 13.19 -6.92 -26.99
CA ASP A 126 14.25 -7.65 -26.30
C ASP A 126 14.45 -9.07 -26.84
N LEU A 127 13.47 -9.59 -27.60
CA LEU A 127 13.52 -10.94 -28.15
C LEU A 127 14.67 -11.15 -29.14
N PRO A 128 14.92 -10.28 -30.15
CA PRO A 128 16.00 -10.49 -31.10
C PRO A 128 17.39 -10.68 -30.47
N PRO A 129 17.88 -9.80 -29.57
CA PRO A 129 19.19 -10.01 -28.94
C PRO A 129 19.20 -11.24 -28.04
N LEU A 130 18.11 -11.56 -27.36
CA LEU A 130 18.00 -12.75 -26.51
C LEU A 130 18.09 -14.06 -27.32
N VAL A 131 17.40 -14.12 -28.46
CA VAL A 131 17.44 -15.27 -29.38
C VAL A 131 18.85 -15.44 -29.96
N ALA A 132 19.48 -14.34 -30.36
CA ALA A 132 20.85 -14.36 -30.89
C ALA A 132 21.87 -14.84 -29.84
N ALA A 133 21.69 -14.49 -28.56
CA ALA A 133 22.58 -14.89 -27.47
C ALA A 133 22.44 -16.38 -27.06
N HIS A 134 21.32 -17.03 -27.40
CA HIS A 134 21.00 -18.38 -26.91
C HIS A 134 20.51 -19.36 -28.01
N PRO A 135 21.26 -19.53 -29.11
CA PRO A 135 20.80 -20.33 -30.25
C PRO A 135 20.52 -21.79 -29.90
N GLU A 136 21.36 -22.42 -29.06
CA GLU A 136 21.19 -23.82 -28.64
C GLU A 136 19.90 -24.05 -27.83
N ARG A 137 19.55 -23.10 -26.94
CA ARG A 137 18.31 -23.18 -26.15
C ARG A 137 17.08 -23.02 -27.03
N VAL A 138 17.14 -22.11 -28.01
CA VAL A 138 16.06 -21.91 -28.98
C VAL A 138 15.89 -23.16 -29.87
N ALA A 139 16.98 -23.79 -30.28
CA ALA A 139 16.93 -25.03 -31.05
C ALA A 139 16.33 -26.19 -30.25
N ALA A 140 16.61 -26.28 -28.94
CA ALA A 140 16.02 -27.28 -28.05
C ALA A 140 14.50 -27.13 -27.87
N LEU A 141 13.96 -25.90 -27.95
CA LEU A 141 12.52 -25.62 -27.84
C LEU A 141 11.71 -25.96 -29.12
N ARG A 142 12.39 -26.27 -30.23
CA ARG A 142 11.76 -26.60 -31.52
C ARG A 142 11.68 -28.11 -31.80
N ARG A 143 12.14 -28.93 -30.85
CA ARG A 143 12.09 -30.40 -30.89
C ARG A 143 10.80 -30.88 -30.26
#